data_AF-A0A8T5QM66-F1
#
_entry.id   AF-A0A8T5QM66-F1
#
_cell.length_a   1.000
_cell.length_b   1.000
_cell.length_c   1.000
_cell.angle_alpha   90.00
_cell.angle_beta   90.00
_cell.angle_gamma   90.00
#
_symmetry.space_group_name_H-M   'P 1'
#
loop_
_entity.id
_entity.type
_entity.pdbx_description
1 polymer ?
#
loop_
_entity_poly.entity_id
_entity_poly.type
_entity_poly.pdbx_seq_one_letter_code
_entity_poly.pdbx_strand_id
1 'polypeptide(L)'
;MKEYNIICQEEWNYCLCSVIQGIFNSYNLNLSQGEIANSLTPREKGFLVHDDGINRFFQDNGFSYTHYWWNQTPFNEPDSLLETKDDVILGWNNHALLMNAFKNQEVIYLDPKDTIQKSLSYCDLMKNMYGSKDGFFGLVKRL
;
A
#
# COMPACT_ATOMS: atom_id res chain seq x y z
N MET A 1 -0.82 -16.66 2.85
CA MET A 1 -1.42 -15.37 3.24
C MET A 1 -0.64 -14.89 4.44
N LYS A 2 -0.27 -13.62 4.45
CA LYS A 2 0.50 -13.04 5.55
C LYS A 2 -0.48 -12.44 6.54
N GLU A 3 -0.37 -12.79 7.82
CA GLU A 3 -1.24 -12.19 8.82
C GLU A 3 -0.71 -10.79 9.16
N TYR A 4 -1.48 -9.77 8.79
CA TYR A 4 -1.18 -8.39 9.16
C TYR A 4 -2.05 -7.97 10.32
N ASN A 5 -1.44 -7.29 11.28
CA ASN A 5 -2.15 -6.55 12.31
C ASN A 5 -2.24 -5.07 11.89
N ILE A 6 -3.24 -4.77 11.07
CA ILE A 6 -3.55 -3.39 10.66
C ILE A 6 -4.47 -2.74 11.69
N ILE A 7 -4.18 -1.49 12.02
CA ILE A 7 -4.98 -0.68 12.95
C ILE A 7 -5.75 0.35 12.11
N CYS A 8 -7.01 0.65 12.45
CA CYS A 8 -7.79 1.66 11.74
C CYS A 8 -7.03 2.98 11.61
N GLN A 9 -7.21 3.69 10.48
CA GLN A 9 -6.66 5.02 10.30
C GLN A 9 -7.14 5.98 11.40
N GLU A 10 -6.21 6.63 12.09
CA GLU A 10 -6.51 7.53 13.22
C GLU A 10 -7.10 8.87 12.75
N GLU A 11 -6.72 9.30 11.55
CA GLU A 11 -7.25 10.49 10.89
C GLU A 11 -7.82 10.14 9.50
N TRP A 12 -8.69 10.99 8.97
CA TRP A 12 -9.36 10.77 7.68
C TRP A 12 -8.39 10.64 6.50
N ASN A 13 -7.18 11.19 6.62
CA ASN A 13 -6.12 11.22 5.62
C ASN A 13 -4.93 10.28 5.95
N TYR A 14 -5.06 9.41 6.97
CA TYR A 14 -4.00 8.51 7.45
C TYR A 14 -4.06 7.09 6.88
N CYS A 15 -4.80 6.88 5.78
CA CYS A 15 -4.90 5.57 5.14
C CYS A 15 -3.52 4.97 4.82
N LEU A 16 -2.59 5.78 4.30
CA LEU A 16 -1.21 5.34 4.02
C LEU A 16 -0.44 5.00 5.30
N CYS A 17 -0.57 5.82 6.35
CA CYS A 17 0.11 5.60 7.63
C CYS A 17 -0.32 4.30 8.30
N SER A 18 -1.62 4.01 8.29
CA SER A 18 -2.18 2.75 8.79
C SER A 18 -1.67 1.53 8.01
N VAL A 19 -1.61 1.62 6.69
CA VAL A 19 -1.07 0.53 5.85
C VAL A 19 0.42 0.29 6.14
N ILE A 20 1.23 1.35 6.20
CA ILE A 20 2.66 1.26 6.54
C ILE A 20 2.84 0.65 7.93
N GLN A 21 2.06 1.10 8.91
CA GLN A 21 2.06 0.55 10.26
C GLN A 21 1.75 -0.95 10.24
N GLY A 22 0.73 -1.39 9.50
CA GLY A 22 0.40 -2.81 9.35
C GLY A 22 1.56 -3.64 8.79
N ILE A 23 2.26 -3.12 7.78
CA ILE A 23 3.47 -3.75 7.24
C ILE A 23 4.56 -3.82 8.30
N PHE A 24 4.88 -2.71 8.96
CA PHE A 24 5.97 -2.63 9.94
C PHE A 24 5.72 -3.51 11.17
N ASN A 25 4.48 -3.55 11.67
CA ASN A 25 4.07 -4.44 12.74
C ASN A 25 4.33 -5.91 12.40
N SER A 26 4.17 -6.33 11.14
CA SER A 26 4.47 -7.70 10.70
C SER A 26 5.97 -8.06 10.79
N TYR A 27 6.84 -7.06 10.95
CA TYR A 27 8.28 -7.19 11.17
C TYR A 27 8.70 -6.76 12.59
N ASN A 28 7.76 -6.64 13.53
CA ASN A 28 7.99 -6.17 14.91
C ASN A 28 8.57 -4.75 15.01
N LEU A 29 8.29 -3.90 14.02
CA LEU A 29 8.60 -2.48 14.05
C LEU A 29 7.33 -1.71 14.43
N ASN A 30 7.23 -1.31 15.69
CA ASN A 30 6.02 -0.71 16.25
C ASN A 30 6.11 0.82 16.18
N LEU A 31 5.81 1.39 15.01
CA LEU A 31 5.65 2.84 14.84
C LEU A 31 4.18 3.22 14.93
N SER A 32 3.87 4.35 15.57
CA SER A 32 2.54 4.95 15.53
C SER A 32 2.25 5.59 14.16
N GLN A 33 0.96 5.76 13.83
CA GLN A 33 0.58 6.45 12.60
C GLN A 33 1.04 7.91 12.59
N GLY A 34 1.09 8.56 13.77
CA GLY A 34 1.65 9.90 13.93
C GLY A 34 3.16 9.98 13.66
N GLU A 35 3.96 9.01 14.13
CA GLU A 35 5.39 8.94 13.82
C GLU A 35 5.64 8.76 12.32
N ILE A 36 4.84 7.92 11.67
CA ILE A 36 4.88 7.72 10.22
C ILE A 36 4.50 9.02 9.51
N ALA A 37 3.37 9.63 9.87
CA ALA A 37 2.88 10.87 9.29
C ALA A 37 3.92 12.01 9.33
N ASN A 38 4.59 12.19 10.47
CA ASN A 38 5.63 13.21 10.64
C ASN A 38 6.87 12.98 9.77
N SER A 39 7.06 11.76 9.26
CA SER A 39 8.20 11.38 8.43
C SER A 39 7.89 11.42 6.93
N LEU A 40 6.61 11.52 6.56
CA LEU A 40 6.16 11.53 5.16
C LEU A 40 5.88 12.96 4.67
N THR A 41 5.90 13.14 3.35
CA THR A 41 5.58 14.44 2.74
C THR A 41 4.06 14.66 2.71
N PRO A 42 3.52 15.65 3.43
CA PRO A 42 2.09 15.90 3.49
C PRO A 42 1.57 16.57 2.21
N ARG A 43 0.28 16.34 1.94
CA ARG A 43 -0.56 16.98 0.92
C ARG A 43 -1.90 17.34 1.53
N GLU A 44 -2.68 18.14 0.81
CA GLU A 44 -4.02 18.56 1.25
C GLU A 44 -4.93 17.37 1.64
N LYS A 45 -4.75 16.21 0.99
CA LYS A 45 -5.59 15.02 1.18
C LYS A 45 -4.87 13.79 1.75
N GLY A 46 -3.69 13.95 2.34
CA GLY A 46 -2.90 12.83 2.88
C GLY A 46 -1.43 12.98 2.59
N PHE A 47 -0.80 11.93 2.05
CA PHE A 47 0.65 11.86 1.89
C PHE A 47 1.03 11.46 0.48
N LEU A 48 2.20 11.91 0.03
CA LEU A 48 2.77 11.45 -1.23
C LEU A 48 3.21 9.99 -1.13
N VAL A 49 2.84 9.22 -2.14
CA VAL A 49 3.24 7.81 -2.33
C VAL A 49 4.40 7.66 -3.33
N HIS A 50 4.89 8.75 -3.90
CA HIS A 50 5.91 8.73 -4.96
C HIS A 50 6.84 9.95 -4.85
N ASP A 51 7.70 9.96 -3.83
CA ASP A 51 8.73 11.00 -3.69
C ASP A 51 9.96 10.48 -2.94
N ASP A 52 10.97 11.33 -2.79
CA ASP A 52 12.19 10.97 -2.06
C ASP A 52 11.91 10.77 -0.55
N GLY A 53 10.88 11.42 -0.01
CA GLY A 53 10.48 11.32 1.39
C GLY A 53 10.04 9.90 1.76
N ILE A 54 9.07 9.34 1.04
CA ILE A 54 8.61 7.97 1.30
C ILE A 54 9.72 6.94 1.05
N ASN A 55 10.54 7.12 0.02
CA ASN A 55 11.66 6.21 -0.28
C ASN A 55 12.69 6.22 0.85
N ARG A 56 13.09 7.40 1.33
CA ARG A 56 14.03 7.53 2.45
C ARG A 56 13.44 6.94 3.72
N PHE A 57 12.17 7.21 4.01
CA PHE A 57 11.49 6.66 5.19
C PHE A 57 11.54 5.12 5.22
N PHE A 58 11.24 4.45 4.10
CA PHE A 58 11.37 2.99 4.03
C PHE A 58 12.83 2.53 4.17
N GLN A 59 13.77 3.22 3.52
CA GLN A 59 15.21 2.91 3.62
C GLN A 59 15.73 2.98 5.04
N ASP A 60 15.43 4.06 5.76
CA ASP A 60 15.85 4.30 7.14
C ASP A 60 15.30 3.23 8.10
N ASN A 61 14.19 2.58 7.73
CA ASN A 61 13.58 1.49 8.48
C ASN A 61 13.97 0.08 7.98
N GLY A 62 14.93 -0.02 7.05
CA GLY A 62 15.44 -1.30 6.55
C GLY A 62 14.57 -1.95 5.47
N PHE A 63 13.91 -1.13 4.65
CA PHE A 63 13.09 -1.58 3.52
C PHE A 63 13.48 -0.84 2.25
N SER A 64 13.18 -1.45 1.11
CA SER A 64 13.11 -0.79 -0.19
C SER A 64 11.66 -0.58 -0.57
N TYR A 65 11.38 0.54 -1.22
CA TYR A 65 10.06 0.87 -1.75
C TYR A 65 10.16 1.09 -3.26
N THR A 66 9.20 0.59 -4.01
CA THR A 66 9.11 0.86 -5.45
C THR A 66 7.67 1.12 -5.84
N HIS A 67 7.45 2.27 -6.46
CA HIS A 67 6.14 2.73 -6.86
C HIS A 67 5.93 2.51 -8.37
N TYR A 68 4.74 2.00 -8.72
CA TYR A 68 4.26 1.89 -10.09
C TYR A 68 2.86 2.47 -10.20
N TRP A 69 2.64 3.41 -11.11
CA TRP A 69 1.28 3.81 -11.50
C TRP A 69 0.56 2.66 -12.19
N TRP A 70 -0.77 2.66 -12.18
CA TRP A 70 -1.60 1.62 -12.81
C TRP A 70 -1.30 1.42 -14.31
N ASN A 71 -0.76 2.45 -14.98
CA ASN A 71 -0.37 2.43 -16.39
C ASN A 71 1.14 2.24 -16.61
N GLN A 72 1.91 2.06 -15.54
CA GLN A 72 3.33 1.75 -15.59
C GLN A 72 3.52 0.26 -15.37
N THR A 73 4.09 -0.43 -16.34
CA THR A 73 4.41 -1.86 -16.19
C THR A 73 5.93 -2.07 -16.33
N PRO A 74 6.59 -2.70 -15.34
CA PRO A 74 7.91 -3.30 -15.55
C PRO A 74 7.83 -4.62 -16.35
N PHE A 75 6.63 -5.16 -16.62
CA PHE A 75 6.42 -6.49 -17.24
C PHE A 75 5.32 -6.47 -18.31
N ASN A 76 5.29 -7.50 -19.17
CA ASN A 76 4.29 -7.67 -20.23
C ASN A 76 2.88 -7.98 -19.69
N GLU A 77 2.75 -8.46 -18.45
CA GLU A 77 1.46 -8.78 -17.81
C GLU A 77 1.45 -8.22 -16.36
N PRO A 78 0.54 -7.26 -16.04
CA PRO A 78 0.57 -6.52 -14.78
C PRO A 78 0.09 -7.30 -13.53
N ASP A 79 -0.41 -8.52 -13.71
CA ASP A 79 -0.72 -9.47 -12.63
C ASP A 79 0.55 -10.08 -11.99
N SER A 80 1.64 -10.21 -12.76
CA SER A 80 2.94 -10.69 -12.28
C SER A 80 3.49 -9.86 -11.11
N LEU A 81 3.11 -8.58 -11.01
CA LEU A 81 3.49 -7.70 -9.90
C LEU A 81 2.82 -8.11 -8.59
N LEU A 82 1.60 -8.66 -8.68
CA LEU A 82 0.80 -9.08 -7.52
C LEU A 82 1.16 -10.50 -7.06
N GLU A 83 1.87 -11.27 -7.88
CA GLU A 83 2.42 -12.59 -7.51
C GLU A 83 3.72 -12.49 -6.68
N THR A 84 4.18 -11.27 -6.38
CA THR A 84 5.36 -11.05 -5.54
C THR A 84 5.18 -11.61 -4.12
N LYS A 85 6.31 -11.92 -3.47
CA LYS A 85 6.37 -12.24 -2.05
C LYS A 85 6.53 -11.00 -1.16
N ASP A 86 6.76 -9.84 -1.79
CA ASP A 86 6.90 -8.56 -1.10
C ASP A 86 5.56 -8.07 -0.55
N ASP A 87 5.61 -7.15 0.40
CA ASP A 87 4.41 -6.48 0.89
C ASP A 87 3.91 -5.49 -0.17
N VAL A 88 2.60 -5.43 -0.42
CA VAL A 88 2.04 -4.58 -1.49
C VAL A 88 1.02 -3.59 -0.94
N ILE A 89 1.32 -2.31 -1.16
CA ILE A 89 0.39 -1.20 -0.97
C ILE A 89 -0.36 -1.02 -2.29
N LEU A 90 -1.68 -1.07 -2.23
CA LEU A 90 -2.55 -0.71 -3.34
C LEU A 90 -3.12 0.68 -3.06
N GLY A 91 -3.41 1.45 -4.10
CA GLY A 91 -4.26 2.61 -3.92
C GLY A 91 -5.04 2.98 -5.16
N TRP A 92 -6.20 3.59 -4.91
CA TRP A 92 -7.06 4.22 -5.90
C TRP A 92 -8.00 5.20 -5.18
N ASN A 93 -8.48 6.21 -5.89
CA ASN A 93 -9.40 7.22 -5.37
C ASN A 93 -8.88 7.90 -4.08
N ASN A 94 -7.59 8.26 -4.08
CA ASN A 94 -6.86 8.85 -2.95
C ASN A 94 -6.91 8.01 -1.66
N HIS A 95 -7.03 6.69 -1.77
CA HIS A 95 -7.09 5.79 -0.63
C HIS A 95 -6.05 4.67 -0.77
N ALA A 96 -5.30 4.42 0.30
CA ALA A 96 -4.30 3.36 0.37
C ALA A 96 -4.86 2.13 1.08
N LEU A 97 -4.46 0.95 0.63
CA LEU A 97 -4.93 -0.36 1.08
C LEU A 97 -3.75 -1.33 1.17
N LEU A 98 -3.85 -2.33 2.04
CA LEU A 98 -2.82 -3.34 2.20
C LEU A 98 -3.25 -4.64 1.51
N MET A 99 -2.55 -5.06 0.47
CA MET A 99 -2.80 -6.37 -0.13
C MET A 99 -2.35 -7.47 0.84
N ASN A 100 -3.22 -8.46 1.06
CA ASN A 100 -2.90 -9.67 1.83
C ASN A 100 -2.51 -10.84 0.92
N ALA A 101 -3.20 -11.01 -0.21
CA ALA A 101 -2.89 -12.06 -1.17
C ALA A 101 -3.45 -11.76 -2.57
N PHE A 102 -2.82 -12.36 -3.57
CA PHE A 102 -3.35 -12.46 -4.92
C PHE A 102 -3.42 -13.94 -5.32
N LYS A 103 -4.60 -14.43 -5.68
CA LYS A 103 -4.79 -15.84 -6.08
C LYS A 103 -6.00 -15.96 -6.99
N ASN A 104 -5.88 -16.75 -8.06
CA ASN A 104 -6.98 -17.00 -9.00
C ASN A 104 -7.60 -15.70 -9.55
N GLN A 105 -6.78 -14.68 -9.84
CA GLN A 105 -7.20 -13.35 -10.25
C GLN A 105 -8.05 -12.58 -9.22
N GLU A 106 -8.09 -13.02 -7.97
CA GLU A 106 -8.71 -12.30 -6.86
C GLU A 106 -7.64 -11.62 -6.01
N VAL A 107 -7.84 -10.34 -5.75
CA VAL A 107 -7.02 -9.53 -4.87
C VAL A 107 -7.71 -9.48 -3.51
N ILE A 108 -7.07 -10.04 -2.50
CA ILE A 108 -7.50 -9.99 -1.11
C ILE A 108 -6.71 -8.87 -0.42
N TYR A 109 -7.41 -7.94 0.21
CA TYR A 109 -6.80 -6.76 0.82
C TYR A 109 -7.50 -6.37 2.12
N LEU A 110 -6.82 -5.54 2.91
CA LEU A 110 -7.32 -4.92 4.13
C LEU A 110 -7.48 -3.42 3.88
N ASP A 111 -8.63 -2.90 4.27
CA ASP A 111 -8.95 -1.48 4.18
C ASP A 111 -8.67 -0.80 5.53
N PRO A 112 -7.77 0.20 5.62
CA PRO A 112 -7.46 0.86 6.88
C PRO A 112 -8.65 1.63 7.47
N LYS A 113 -9.74 1.83 6.72
CA LYS A 113 -10.96 2.47 7.22
C LYS A 113 -11.69 1.61 8.26
N ASP A 114 -11.73 0.30 8.05
CA ASP A 114 -12.51 -0.63 8.88
C ASP A 114 -11.73 -1.90 9.29
N THR A 115 -10.52 -2.07 8.78
CA THR A 115 -9.63 -3.23 8.99
C THR A 115 -10.23 -4.56 8.54
N ILE A 116 -11.32 -4.53 7.78
CA ILE A 116 -12.00 -5.73 7.30
C ILE A 116 -11.28 -6.24 6.07
N GLN A 117 -11.06 -7.56 6.03
CA GLN A 117 -10.58 -8.22 4.83
C GLN A 117 -11.66 -8.22 3.76
N LYS A 118 -11.31 -7.68 2.59
CA LYS A 118 -12.16 -7.59 1.41
C LYS A 118 -11.48 -8.32 0.26
N SER A 119 -12.25 -8.66 -0.76
CA SER A 119 -11.71 -9.19 -2.01
C SER A 119 -12.38 -8.52 -3.20
N LEU A 120 -11.65 -8.44 -4.31
CA LEU A 120 -12.19 -8.03 -5.60
C LEU A 120 -11.36 -8.63 -6.74
N SER A 121 -12.00 -8.79 -7.89
CA SER A 121 -11.33 -9.31 -9.07
C SER A 121 -10.24 -8.35 -9.56
N TYR A 122 -9.14 -8.88 -10.07
CA TYR A 122 -8.07 -8.08 -10.66
C TYR A 122 -8.58 -7.11 -11.74
N CYS A 123 -9.53 -7.57 -12.55
CA CYS A 123 -10.17 -6.75 -13.57
C CYS A 123 -10.86 -5.53 -12.95
N ASP A 124 -11.58 -5.70 -11.85
CA ASP A 124 -12.23 -4.58 -11.16
C ASP A 124 -11.23 -3.69 -10.42
N LEU A 125 -10.12 -4.24 -9.91
CA LEU A 125 -9.01 -3.44 -9.36
C LEU A 125 -8.51 -2.46 -10.43
N MET A 126 -8.18 -3.00 -11.61
CA MET A 126 -7.65 -2.22 -12.71
C MET A 126 -8.65 -1.17 -13.22
N LYS A 127 -9.95 -1.51 -13.29
CA LYS A 127 -11.00 -0.53 -13.63
C LYS A 127 -11.07 0.61 -12.61
N ASN A 128 -10.99 0.30 -11.31
CA ASN A 128 -11.02 1.31 -10.26
C ASN A 128 -9.81 2.24 -10.36
N MET A 129 -8.61 1.67 -10.46
CA MET A 129 -7.35 2.39 -10.62
C MET A 129 -7.33 3.28 -11.88
N TYR A 130 -7.82 2.76 -13.01
CA TYR A 130 -7.98 3.50 -14.25
C TYR A 130 -8.98 4.65 -14.11
N GLY A 131 -10.15 4.35 -13.54
CA GLY A 131 -11.27 5.29 -13.42
C GLY A 131 -10.93 6.49 -12.54
N SER A 132 -10.17 6.28 -11.46
CA SER A 132 -9.74 7.35 -10.55
C SER A 132 -8.52 8.13 -11.07
N LYS A 133 -7.80 7.59 -12.06
CA LYS A 133 -6.58 8.16 -12.66
C LYS A 133 -5.42 8.39 -11.68
N ASP A 134 -5.51 7.82 -10.49
CA ASP A 134 -4.52 7.91 -9.41
C ASP A 134 -4.12 6.54 -8.87
N GLY A 135 -4.52 5.46 -9.55
CA GLY A 135 -4.26 4.11 -9.11
C GLY A 135 -2.77 3.75 -9.10
N PHE A 136 -2.31 3.05 -8.06
CA PHE A 136 -0.91 2.67 -7.93
C PHE A 136 -0.68 1.34 -7.21
N PHE A 137 0.52 0.81 -7.42
CA PHE A 137 1.10 -0.31 -6.70
C PHE A 137 2.40 0.14 -6.03
N GLY A 138 2.52 -0.04 -4.73
CA GLY A 138 3.73 0.20 -3.95
C GLY A 138 4.28 -1.12 -3.43
N LEU A 139 5.41 -1.56 -3.97
CA LEU A 139 6.11 -2.76 -3.49
C LEU A 139 7.03 -2.37 -2.33
N VAL A 140 6.89 -3.05 -1.20
CA VAL A 140 7.72 -2.87 0.00
C VAL A 140 8.45 -4.17 0.27
N LYS A 141 9.77 -4.12 0.21
CA LYS A 141 10.65 -5.29 0.38
C LYS A 141 11.64 -5.06 1.51
N ARG A 142 11.71 -6.01 2.45
CA ARG A 142 12.71 -6.00 3.53
C ARG A 142 14.13 -6.17 2.95
N LEU A 143 15.07 -5.34 3.42
CA LEU A 143 16.49 -5.41 3.07
C LEU A 143 17.27 -6.40 3.93
#